data_AF-A0A351E850-F1
#
_entry.id   AF-A0A351E850-F1
#
_cell.length_a   1.000
_cell.length_b   1.000
_cell.length_c   1.000
_cell.angle_alpha   90.00
_cell.angle_beta   90.00
_cell.angle_gamma   90.00
#
_symmetry.space_group_name_H-M   'P 1'
#
loop_
_entity.id
_entity.type
_entity.pdbx_description
1 polymer ?
#
loop_
_entity_poly.entity_id
_entity_poly.type
_entity_poly.pdbx_seq_one_letter_code
_entity_poly.pdbx_strand_id
1 'polypeptide(L)'
;MDGKELRARYRVSDRILQEYAEWKRGQGLTEGVSESDVPFLSLMLTLYGIGFSKEEVARYLSMEADQDWAGCLEQLEQLRTRHLRSLHRVQDRIERLDSLRCQVQKQ
;
A
#
# COMPACT_ATOMS: atom_id res chain seq x y z
N MET A 1 7.21 -4.48 24.43
CA MET A 1 5.83 -4.95 24.20
C MET A 1 5.88 -6.24 23.40
N ASP A 2 4.92 -7.13 23.61
CA ASP A 2 4.76 -8.33 22.80
C ASP A 2 3.88 -8.05 21.55
N GLY A 3 3.90 -8.96 20.57
CA GLY A 3 3.08 -8.81 19.37
C GLY A 3 1.56 -8.93 19.62
N LYS A 4 1.10 -9.34 20.80
CA LYS A 4 -0.34 -9.40 21.12
C LYS A 4 -0.87 -8.01 21.50
N GLU A 5 -0.08 -7.23 22.23
CA GLU A 5 -0.47 -5.87 22.64
C GLU A 5 -0.55 -4.91 21.45
N LEU A 6 0.37 -5.04 20.49
CA LEU A 6 0.32 -4.31 19.21
C LEU A 6 -0.94 -4.62 18.40
N ARG A 7 -1.36 -5.89 18.33
CA ARG A 7 -2.60 -6.30 17.64
C ARG A 7 -3.84 -5.69 18.29
N ALA A 8 -3.91 -5.73 19.62
CA ALA A 8 -5.04 -5.18 20.36
C ALA A 8 -5.13 -3.65 20.21
N ARG A 9 -3.99 -2.96 20.26
CA ARG A 9 -3.91 -1.50 20.28
C ARG A 9 -4.01 -0.85 18.90
N TYR A 10 -3.40 -1.47 17.88
CA TYR A 10 -3.29 -0.90 16.54
C TYR A 10 -4.04 -1.69 15.46
N ARG A 11 -4.75 -2.77 15.82
CA ARG A 11 -5.55 -3.63 14.92
C ARG A 11 -4.76 -4.13 13.70
N VAL A 12 -3.45 -4.32 13.87
CA VAL A 12 -2.58 -4.86 12.83
C VAL A 12 -2.94 -6.34 12.61
N SER A 13 -3.10 -6.77 11.36
CA SER A 13 -3.40 -8.17 11.06
C SER A 13 -2.15 -9.05 11.17
N ASP A 14 -2.36 -10.35 11.41
CA ASP A 14 -1.26 -11.34 11.50
C ASP A 14 -0.40 -11.36 10.24
N ARG A 15 -1.02 -11.13 9.09
CA ARG A 15 -0.35 -11.03 7.80
C ARG A 15 0.67 -9.90 7.77
N ILE A 16 0.30 -8.70 8.26
CA ILE A 16 1.21 -7.54 8.26
C ILE A 16 2.38 -7.78 9.22
N LEU A 17 2.11 -8.37 10.39
CA LEU A 17 3.17 -8.72 11.34
C LEU A 17 4.15 -9.75 10.75
N GLN A 18 3.63 -10.74 10.04
CA GLN A 18 4.46 -11.74 9.36
C GLN A 18 5.32 -11.11 8.25
N GLU A 19 4.70 -10.34 7.36
CA GLU A 19 5.42 -9.69 6.26
C GLU A 19 6.47 -8.67 6.77
N TYR A 20 6.18 -7.97 7.88
CA TYR A 20 7.15 -7.09 8.52
C TYR A 20 8.32 -7.87 9.12
N ALA A 21 8.06 -9.01 9.78
CA ALA A 21 9.12 -9.87 10.30
C ALA A 21 9.99 -10.47 9.19
N GLU A 22 9.38 -10.87 8.07
CA GLU A 22 10.09 -11.33 6.88
C GLU A 22 11.00 -10.22 6.30
N TRP A 23 10.49 -8.99 6.21
CA TRP A 23 11.29 -7.84 5.78
C TRP A 23 12.45 -7.56 6.75
N LYS A 24 12.21 -7.50 8.06
CA LYS A 24 13.28 -7.32 9.08
C LYS A 24 14.36 -8.38 8.96
N ARG A 25 13.98 -9.64 8.79
CA ARG A 25 14.91 -10.76 8.60
C ARG A 25 15.77 -10.56 7.35
N GLY A 26 15.17 -10.11 6.25
CA GLY A 26 15.88 -9.78 5.01
C GLY A 26 16.86 -8.61 5.17
N GLN A 27 16.61 -7.69 6.11
CA GLN A 27 17.49 -6.58 6.46
C GLN A 27 18.57 -6.95 7.52
N GLY A 28 18.58 -8.19 8.01
CA GLY A 28 19.49 -8.61 9.09
C GLY A 28 19.15 -8.01 10.47
N LEU A 29 17.92 -7.51 10.65
CA LEU A 29 17.44 -6.94 11.90
C LEU A 29 16.89 -8.03 12.83
N THR A 30 16.94 -7.77 14.15
CA THR A 30 16.44 -8.71 15.18
C THR A 30 14.95 -9.01 14.99
N GLU A 31 14.61 -10.29 15.12
CA GLU A 31 13.23 -10.75 15.10
C GLU A 31 12.48 -10.28 16.36
N GLY A 32 11.34 -9.63 16.15
CA GLY A 32 10.53 -9.05 17.22
C GLY A 32 10.00 -7.68 16.83
N VAL A 33 8.87 -7.31 17.43
CA VAL A 33 8.23 -6.02 17.22
C VAL A 33 8.26 -5.24 18.53
N SER A 34 8.89 -4.07 18.52
CA SER A 34 8.88 -3.11 19.62
C SER A 34 8.05 -1.88 19.29
N GLU A 35 7.88 -0.97 20.27
CA GLU A 35 7.16 0.29 20.04
C GLU A 35 7.79 1.15 18.95
N SER A 36 9.11 1.06 18.76
CA SER A 36 9.86 1.70 17.67
C SER A 36 9.44 1.25 16.28
N ASP A 37 8.80 0.08 16.16
CA ASP A 37 8.39 -0.51 14.88
C ASP A 37 6.96 -0.11 14.49
N VAL A 38 6.20 0.48 15.42
CA VAL A 38 4.82 0.95 15.19
C VAL A 38 4.72 1.87 13.96
N PRO A 39 5.63 2.85 13.74
CA PRO A 39 5.58 3.70 12.55
C PRO A 39 5.69 2.90 11.25
N PHE A 40 6.59 1.91 11.19
CA PHE A 40 6.75 1.05 10.01
C PHE A 40 5.52 0.18 9.75
N LEU A 41 4.90 -0.36 10.80
CA LEU A 41 3.64 -1.12 10.67
C LEU A 41 2.48 -0.24 10.19
N SER A 42 2.37 0.98 10.69
CA SER A 42 1.39 1.97 10.24
C SER A 42 1.61 2.36 8.77
N LEU A 43 2.88 2.53 8.37
CA LEU A 43 3.26 2.79 7.00
C LEU A 43 2.88 1.63 6.07
N MET A 44 3.18 0.37 6.45
CA MET A 44 2.75 -0.81 5.68
C MET A 44 1.24 -0.85 5.47
N LEU A 45 0.46 -0.61 6.53
CA LEU A 45 -1.00 -0.56 6.43
C LEU A 45 -1.47 0.52 5.44
N THR A 46 -0.84 1.68 5.49
CA THR A 46 -1.16 2.80 4.59
C THR A 46 -0.82 2.44 3.14
N LEU A 47 0.37 1.89 2.88
CA LEU A 47 0.83 1.48 1.55
C LEU A 47 -0.09 0.41 0.94
N TYR A 48 -0.49 -0.60 1.73
CA TYR A 48 -1.46 -1.59 1.27
C TYR A 48 -2.84 -0.98 1.04
N GLY A 49 -3.27 -0.05 1.90
CA GLY A 49 -4.55 0.65 1.76
C GLY A 49 -4.65 1.45 0.46
N ILE A 50 -3.54 1.98 -0.04
CA ILE A 50 -3.48 2.68 -1.33
C ILE A 50 -3.13 1.76 -2.50
N GLY A 51 -2.87 0.47 -2.25
CA GLY A 51 -2.76 -0.57 -3.27
C GLY A 51 -1.33 -0.95 -3.68
N PHE A 52 -0.32 -0.72 -2.85
CA PHE A 52 1.01 -1.31 -3.06
C PHE A 52 0.94 -2.86 -2.96
N SER A 53 1.76 -3.55 -3.74
CA SER A 53 2.01 -5.00 -3.59
C SER A 53 2.98 -5.28 -2.43
N LYS A 54 3.12 -6.55 -2.04
CA LYS A 54 4.07 -6.96 -1.00
C LYS A 54 5.51 -6.56 -1.33
N GLU A 55 5.90 -6.73 -2.59
CA GLU A 55 7.22 -6.41 -3.09
C GLU A 55 7.45 -4.88 -3.14
N GLU A 56 6.44 -4.12 -3.55
CA GLU A 56 6.48 -2.65 -3.55
C GLU A 56 6.57 -2.11 -2.11
N VAL A 57 5.83 -2.70 -1.15
CA VAL A 57 5.93 -2.35 0.28
C VAL A 57 7.33 -2.63 0.81
N ALA A 58 7.89 -3.82 0.60
CA ALA A 58 9.22 -4.15 1.09
C ALA A 58 10.30 -3.20 0.54
N ARG A 59 10.20 -2.86 -0.75
CA ARG A 59 11.10 -1.89 -1.40
C ARG A 59 10.95 -0.49 -0.78
N TYR A 60 9.71 -0.03 -0.60
CA TYR A 60 9.42 1.26 0.02
C TYR A 60 9.99 1.35 1.43
N LEU A 61 9.79 0.31 2.26
CA LEU A 61 10.31 0.28 3.63
C LEU A 61 11.85 0.35 3.68
N SER A 62 12.55 -0.28 2.73
CA SER A 62 14.00 -0.16 2.63
C SER A 62 14.44 1.26 2.28
N MET A 63 13.79 1.91 1.30
CA MET A 63 14.07 3.32 0.96
C MET A 63 13.77 4.26 2.15
N GLU A 64 12.68 4.04 2.87
CA GLU A 64 12.35 4.79 4.09
C GLU A 64 13.43 4.62 5.17
N ALA A 65 13.91 3.40 5.39
CA ALA A 65 14.98 3.12 6.36
C ALA A 65 16.31 3.78 5.97
N ASP A 66 16.61 3.81 4.67
CA ASP A 66 17.81 4.45 4.10
C ASP A 66 17.66 5.98 3.93
N GLN A 67 16.50 6.54 4.29
CA GLN A 67 16.15 7.96 4.12
C GLN A 67 16.21 8.44 2.66
N ASP A 68 15.97 7.54 1.71
CA ASP A 68 15.83 7.85 0.29
C ASP A 68 14.43 8.40 -0.02
N TRP A 69 14.23 9.66 0.36
CA TRP A 69 12.96 10.37 0.14
C TRP A 69 12.62 10.55 -1.34
N ALA A 70 13.63 10.63 -2.20
CA ALA A 70 13.44 10.77 -3.65
C ALA A 70 12.88 9.47 -4.25
N GLY A 71 13.44 8.32 -3.88
CA GLY A 71 12.93 7.00 -4.27
C GLY A 71 11.52 6.73 -3.72
N CYS A 72 11.25 7.08 -2.46
CA CYS A 72 9.91 7.01 -1.88
C CYS A 72 8.89 7.84 -2.68
N LEU A 73 9.23 9.09 -3.02
CA LEU A 73 8.36 9.97 -3.81
C LEU A 73 8.11 9.40 -5.21
N GLU A 74 9.14 8.85 -5.85
CA GLU A 74 9.00 8.22 -7.16
C GLU A 74 8.01 7.04 -7.13
N GLN A 75 8.10 6.16 -6.12
CA GLN A 75 7.16 5.05 -5.99
C GLN A 75 5.70 5.54 -5.82
N LEU A 76 5.50 6.62 -5.06
CA LEU A 76 4.18 7.22 -4.87
C LEU A 76 3.62 7.80 -6.18
N GLU A 77 4.44 8.50 -6.96
CA GLU A 77 4.03 9.04 -8.26
C GLU A 77 3.75 7.94 -9.30
N GLN A 78 4.50 6.84 -9.26
CA GLN A 78 4.23 5.67 -10.10
C GLN A 78 2.87 5.05 -9.77
N LEU A 79 2.54 4.87 -8.49
CA LEU A 79 1.23 4.38 -8.05
C LEU A 79 0.11 5.36 -8.43
N ARG A 80 0.30 6.65 -8.17
CA ARG A 80 -0.65 7.71 -8.53
C ARG A 80 -0.98 7.65 -10.02
N THR A 81 0.03 7.53 -10.86
CA THR A 81 -0.12 7.40 -12.31
C THR A 81 -0.84 6.10 -12.71
N ARG A 82 -0.65 5.00 -11.99
CA ARG A 82 -1.40 3.73 -12.20
C ARG A 82 -2.88 3.91 -11.90
N HIS A 83 -3.22 4.56 -10.79
CA HIS A 83 -4.61 4.85 -10.41
C HIS A 83 -5.30 5.80 -11.38
N LEU A 84 -4.63 6.89 -11.80
CA LEU A 84 -5.16 7.80 -12.82
C LEU A 84 -5.47 7.10 -14.14
N ARG A 85 -4.59 6.20 -14.59
CA ARG A 85 -4.85 5.37 -15.78
C ARG A 85 -6.07 4.47 -15.60
N SER A 86 -6.27 3.90 -14.41
CA SER A 86 -7.46 3.10 -14.12
C SER A 86 -8.73 3.96 -14.12
N LEU A 87 -8.69 5.15 -13.53
CA LEU A 87 -9.80 6.09 -13.50
C LEU A 87 -10.21 6.51 -14.91
N HIS A 88 -9.25 6.90 -15.76
CA HIS A 88 -9.53 7.26 -17.15
C HIS A 88 -10.21 6.11 -17.91
N ARG A 89 -9.77 4.86 -17.71
CA ARG A 89 -10.43 3.69 -18.35
C ARG A 89 -11.88 3.49 -17.87
N VAL A 90 -12.15 3.75 -16.59
CA VAL A 90 -13.52 3.67 -16.06
C VAL A 90 -14.38 4.78 -16.66
N GLN A 91 -13.84 5.99 -16.76
CA GLN A 91 -14.51 7.12 -17.40
C GLN A 91 -14.86 6.82 -18.86
N ASP A 92 -13.91 6.32 -19.66
CA ASP A 92 -14.15 5.92 -21.06
C ASP A 92 -15.28 4.88 -21.19
N ARG A 93 -15.37 3.96 -20.24
CA ARG A 93 -16.42 2.92 -20.21
C ARG A 93 -17.79 3.51 -19.87
N ILE A 94 -17.84 4.48 -18.96
CA ILE A 94 -19.08 5.19 -18.60
C ILE A 94 -19.59 5.99 -19.80
N GLU A 95 -18.71 6.73 -20.49
CA GLU A 95 -19.11 7.52 -21.67
C GLU A 95 -19.73 6.63 -22.79
N ARG A 96 -19.16 5.45 -23.03
CA ARG A 96 -19.73 4.47 -23.96
C ARG A 96 -21.09 3.94 -23.50
N LEU A 97 -21.23 3.66 -22.21
CA LEU A 97 -22.48 3.19 -21.62
C LEU A 97 -23.57 4.26 -21.72
N ASP A 98 -23.25 5.52 -21.44
CA ASP A 98 -24.19 6.64 -21.54
C ASP A 98 -24.63 6.89 -22.98
N SER A 99 -23.70 6.76 -23.93
CA SER A 99 -24.03 6.81 -25.36
C SER A 99 -25.08 5.76 -25.74
N LEU A 100 -24.91 4.51 -25.31
CA LEU A 100 -25.88 3.44 -25.56
C LEU A 100 -27.22 3.70 -24.86
N ARG A 101 -27.21 4.17 -23.61
CA ARG A 101 -28.43 4.53 -22.87
C ARG A 101 -29.24 5.61 -23.59
N CYS A 102 -28.57 6.66 -24.06
CA CYS A 102 -29.20 7.74 -24.82
C CYS A 102 -29.82 7.24 -26.13
N GLN A 103 -29.18 6.29 -26.82
CA GLN A 103 -29.73 5.70 -28.05
C GLN A 103 -31.02 4.92 -27.77
N VAL A 104 -31.05 4.12 -26.70
CA VAL A 104 -32.23 3.34 -26.31
C VAL A 104 -33.38 4.25 -25.87
N GLN A 105 -33.10 5.32 -25.12
CA GLN A 105 -34.13 6.26 -24.65
C GLN A 105 -34.82 7.09 -25.75
N LYS A 106 -34.20 7.18 -26.93
CA LYS A 106 -34.74 7.93 -28.08
C LYS A 106 -35.61 7.08 -29.01
N GLN A 107 -35.74 5.78 -28.74
CA GLN A 107 -36.72 4.89 -29.37
C GLN A 107 -38.06 4.99 -28.64
#